data_AF-A0A370LVU1-F1
#
_entry.id   AF-A0A370LVU1-F1
#
_cell.length_a   1.000
_cell.length_b   1.000
_cell.length_c   1.000
_cell.angle_alpha   90.00
_cell.angle_beta   90.00
_cell.angle_gamma   90.00
#
_symmetry.space_group_name_H-M   'P 1'
#
loop_
_entity.id
_entity.type
_entity.pdbx_description
1 polymer ?
#
loop_
_entity_poly.entity_id
_entity_poly.type
_entity_poly.pdbx_seq_one_letter_code
_entity_poly.pdbx_strand_id
1 'polypeptide(L)'
;MIDFSLNVAGSEWIIIIFVALVLILGTNKLPEAAKKLGRASAEYKKARDEVQNQMKDFSTQNVQVSGPVQNEREKLEMIAKSLGINFAGKTTDELREIISSKIGKPIEPKKETEKTE
;
A
#
# COMPACT_ATOMS: atom_id res chain seq x y z
N MET A 1 -45.58 26.87 18.42
CA MET A 1 -44.93 28.19 18.44
C MET A 1 -43.53 27.97 17.89
N ILE A 2 -43.29 28.50 16.69
CA ILE A 2 -42.08 28.39 15.85
C ILE A 2 -41.54 26.95 15.65
N ASP A 3 -42.27 26.14 14.89
CA ASP A 3 -41.77 24.89 14.33
C ASP A 3 -40.92 25.18 13.09
N PHE A 4 -39.66 25.55 13.29
CA PHE A 4 -38.66 25.69 12.22
C PHE A 4 -38.18 24.30 11.78
N SER A 5 -38.98 23.60 10.98
CA SER A 5 -38.48 22.47 10.19
C SER A 5 -37.62 23.01 9.05
N LEU A 6 -36.38 23.36 9.38
CA LEU A 6 -35.35 23.70 8.41
C LEU A 6 -35.10 22.46 7.54
N ASN A 7 -35.41 22.57 6.25
CA ASN A 7 -35.16 21.55 5.23
C ASN A 7 -33.65 21.49 4.92
N VAL A 8 -32.85 21.22 5.96
CA VAL A 8 -31.39 21.17 5.93
C VAL A 8 -31.00 19.72 5.68
N ALA A 9 -30.84 19.41 4.40
CA ALA A 9 -30.66 18.04 3.91
C ALA A 9 -29.21 17.54 4.01
N GLY A 10 -28.23 18.43 4.25
CA GLY A 10 -26.85 18.01 4.56
C GLY A 10 -25.77 19.06 4.31
N SER A 11 -25.87 19.82 3.22
CA SER A 11 -24.88 20.86 2.85
C SER A 11 -24.82 22.00 3.87
N GLU A 12 -25.95 22.36 4.45
CA GLU A 12 -26.05 23.44 5.42
C GLU A 12 -25.47 23.03 6.77
N TRP A 13 -25.52 21.75 7.14
CA TRP A 13 -24.84 21.23 8.33
C TRP A 13 -23.33 21.42 8.24
N ILE A 14 -22.73 21.21 7.06
CA ILE A 14 -21.30 21.44 6.83
C ILE A 14 -20.96 22.92 7.08
N ILE A 15 -21.79 23.84 6.59
CA ILE A 15 -21.59 25.27 6.80
C ILE A 15 -21.72 25.65 8.28
N ILE A 16 -22.74 25.13 8.97
CA ILE A 16 -22.95 25.40 10.40
C ILE A 16 -21.75 24.91 11.23
N ILE A 17 -21.27 23.68 10.96
CA ILE A 17 -20.11 23.12 11.65
C ILE A 17 -18.86 23.95 11.34
N PHE A 18 -18.66 24.34 10.08
CA PHE A 18 -17.53 25.17 9.69
C PHE A 18 -17.54 26.53 10.41
N VAL A 19 -18.70 27.20 10.47
CA VAL A 19 -18.86 28.46 11.19
C VAL A 19 -18.62 28.27 12.69
N ALA A 20 -19.15 27.22 13.30
CA ALA A 20 -18.91 26.91 14.70
C ALA A 20 -17.41 26.70 14.99
N LEU A 21 -16.70 25.97 14.14
CA LEU A 21 -15.24 25.80 14.25
C LEU A 21 -14.50 27.13 14.09
N VAL A 22 -14.88 27.97 13.12
CA VAL A 22 -14.29 29.30 12.93
C VAL A 22 -14.52 30.19 14.15
N LEU A 23 -15.66 30.10 14.83
CA LEU A 23 -15.94 30.87 16.04
C LEU A 23 -15.12 30.38 17.24
N ILE A 24 -14.96 29.06 17.40
CA ILE A 24 -14.19 28.47 18.50
C ILE A 24 -12.69 28.69 18.32
N LEU A 25 -12.16 28.42 17.11
CA LEU A 25 -10.72 28.53 16.82
C LEU A 25 -10.31 29.96 16.44
N GLY A 26 -11.26 30.78 15.98
CA GLY A 26 -11.00 32.11 15.41
C GLY A 26 -10.56 32.07 13.95
N THR A 27 -10.89 33.13 13.21
CA THR A 27 -10.56 33.30 11.78
C THR A 27 -9.06 33.37 11.49
N ASN A 28 -8.23 33.73 12.46
CA ASN A 28 -6.79 33.85 12.29
C ASN A 28 -6.04 32.50 12.43
N LYS A 29 -6.59 31.55 13.19
CA LYS A 29 -5.90 30.29 13.50
C LYS A 29 -6.04 29.24 12.42
N LEU A 30 -7.21 29.17 11.77
CA LEU A 30 -7.45 28.28 10.62
C LEU A 30 -6.46 28.51 9.46
N PRO A 31 -6.25 29.74 8.94
CA PRO A 31 -5.29 29.98 7.87
C PRO A 31 -3.84 29.78 8.31
N GLU A 32 -3.51 30.06 9.57
CA GLU A 32 -2.17 29.83 10.11
C GLU A 32 -1.84 28.32 10.19
N ALA A 33 -2.80 27.51 10.67
CA ALA A 33 -2.70 26.06 10.70
C ALA A 33 -2.62 25.46 9.30
N ALA A 34 -3.45 25.92 8.36
CA ALA A 34 -3.41 25.49 6.96
C ALA A 34 -2.06 25.82 6.30
N LYS A 35 -1.49 27.01 6.56
CA LYS A 35 -0.15 27.38 6.07
C LYS A 35 0.94 26.48 6.62
N LYS A 36 0.91 26.17 7.92
CA LYS A 36 1.88 25.27 8.58
C LYS A 36 1.77 23.84 8.04
N LEU A 37 0.55 23.31 7.97
CA LEU A 37 0.29 21.98 7.42
C LEU A 37 0.64 21.89 5.94
N GLY A 38 0.33 22.93 5.16
CA GLY A 38 0.68 23.01 3.74
C GLY A 38 2.18 22.99 3.51
N ARG A 39 2.97 23.73 4.31
CA ARG A 39 4.44 23.69 4.25
C ARG A 39 4.97 22.31 4.63
N ALA A 40 4.50 21.74 5.74
CA ALA A 40 4.91 20.40 6.17
C ALA A 40 4.59 19.32 5.12
N SER A 41 3.40 19.39 4.52
CA SER A 41 2.98 18.48 3.45
C SER A 41 3.83 18.65 2.19
N ALA A 42 4.19 19.89 1.82
CA ALA A 42 5.06 20.17 0.68
C ALA A 42 6.49 19.65 0.90
N GLU A 43 7.07 19.87 2.09
CA GLU A 43 8.39 19.35 2.47
C GLU A 43 8.37 17.82 2.52
N TYR A 44 7.34 17.21 3.11
CA TYR A 44 7.15 15.76 3.14
C TYR A 44 7.05 15.18 1.72
N LYS A 45 6.24 15.79 0.85
CA LYS A 45 6.11 15.35 -0.55
C LYS A 45 7.46 15.45 -1.28
N LYS A 46 8.20 16.54 -1.10
CA LYS A 46 9.53 16.71 -1.69
C LYS A 46 10.50 15.62 -1.22
N ALA A 47 10.54 15.35 0.09
CA ALA A 47 11.38 14.30 0.66
C ALA A 47 10.96 12.91 0.15
N ARG A 48 9.66 12.62 0.08
CA ARG A 48 9.13 11.37 -0.50
C ARG A 48 9.54 11.21 -1.96
N ASP A 49 9.37 12.25 -2.77
CA ASP A 49 9.67 12.21 -4.20
C ASP A 49 11.18 12.03 -4.44
N GLU A 50 12.02 12.68 -3.61
CA GLU A 50 13.48 12.47 -3.62
C GLU A 50 13.85 11.03 -3.23
N VAL A 51 13.28 10.49 -2.16
CA VAL A 51 13.49 9.10 -1.74
C VAL A 51 13.01 8.12 -2.81
N GLN A 52 11.86 8.37 -3.43
CA GLN A 52 11.33 7.53 -4.51
C GLN A 52 12.24 7.55 -5.75
N ASN A 53 12.74 8.73 -6.13
CA ASN A 53 13.68 8.86 -7.25
C ASN A 53 15.00 8.16 -6.94
N GLN A 54 15.57 8.37 -5.74
CA GLN A 54 16.77 7.66 -5.31
C GLN A 54 16.55 6.14 -5.30
N MET A 55 15.45 5.64 -4.74
CA MET A 55 15.13 4.20 -4.76
C MET A 55 14.97 3.66 -6.18
N LYS A 56 14.39 4.45 -7.10
CA LYS A 56 14.27 4.07 -8.51
C LYS A 56 15.65 4.01 -9.18
N ASP A 57 16.52 4.97 -8.89
CA ASP A 57 17.89 5.01 -9.41
C ASP A 57 18.74 3.86 -8.83
N PHE A 58 18.60 3.53 -7.54
CA PHE A 58 19.22 2.36 -6.91
C PHE A 58 18.64 1.04 -7.42
N SER A 59 17.34 0.96 -7.70
CA SER A 59 16.74 -0.23 -8.33
C SER A 59 17.24 -0.44 -9.77
N THR A 60 17.65 0.63 -10.44
CA THR A 60 18.28 0.57 -11.77
C THR A 60 19.74 0.10 -11.68
N GLN A 61 20.39 0.25 -10.51
CA GLN A 61 21.71 -0.31 -10.22
C GLN A 61 21.60 -1.56 -9.30
N ASN A 62 21.31 -2.72 -9.91
CA ASN A 62 21.57 -4.06 -9.34
C ASN A 62 20.69 -4.60 -8.19
N VAL A 63 19.42 -4.22 -8.08
CA VAL A 63 18.45 -5.06 -7.36
C VAL A 63 17.20 -5.28 -8.21
N GLN A 64 17.17 -6.41 -8.92
CA GLN A 64 15.93 -6.98 -9.45
C GLN A 64 15.04 -7.39 -8.27
N VAL A 65 14.40 -6.43 -7.60
CA VAL A 65 13.22 -6.72 -6.78
C VAL A 65 12.09 -6.92 -7.78
N SER A 66 11.95 -8.15 -8.29
CA SER A 66 10.66 -8.57 -8.85
C SER A 66 9.62 -8.32 -7.76
N GLY A 67 8.51 -7.68 -8.11
CA GLY A 67 7.50 -7.17 -7.18
C GLY A 67 6.85 -8.25 -6.30
N PRO A 68 5.66 -7.99 -5.73
CA PRO A 68 4.91 -9.01 -5.03
C PRO A 68 4.80 -10.25 -5.92
N VAL A 69 5.32 -11.39 -5.44
CA VAL A 69 5.37 -12.62 -6.24
C VAL A 69 3.95 -13.13 -6.44
N GLN A 70 3.39 -12.89 -7.62
CA GLN A 70 1.96 -13.12 -7.89
C GLN A 70 1.68 -14.60 -8.17
N ASN A 71 2.65 -15.31 -8.74
CA ASN A 71 2.46 -16.68 -9.22
C ASN A 71 3.21 -17.70 -8.35
N GLU A 72 2.58 -18.86 -8.12
CA GLU A 72 3.20 -19.97 -7.38
C GLU A 72 4.55 -20.40 -8.01
N ARG A 73 4.60 -20.44 -9.34
CA ARG A 73 5.82 -20.74 -10.09
C ARG A 73 6.98 -19.80 -9.74
N GLU A 74 6.70 -18.50 -9.67
CA GLU A 74 7.70 -17.48 -9.38
C GLU A 74 8.19 -17.56 -7.92
N LYS A 75 7.31 -17.98 -6.99
CA LYS A 75 7.70 -18.28 -5.59
C LYS A 75 8.68 -19.45 -5.54
N LEU A 76 8.38 -20.52 -6.28
CA LEU A 76 9.25 -21.70 -6.37
C LEU A 76 10.58 -21.35 -7.04
N GLU A 77 10.58 -20.53 -8.10
CA GLU A 77 11.81 -20.07 -8.77
C GLU A 77 12.67 -19.20 -7.83
N MET A 78 12.07 -18.33 -7.01
CA MET A 78 12.80 -17.53 -6.01
C MET A 78 13.47 -18.39 -4.93
N ILE A 79 12.76 -19.42 -4.45
CA ILE A 79 13.30 -20.38 -3.48
C ILE A 79 14.40 -21.23 -4.13
N ALA A 80 14.17 -21.72 -5.36
CA ALA A 80 15.16 -22.48 -6.12
C ALA A 80 16.45 -21.68 -6.32
N LYS A 81 16.33 -20.41 -6.71
CA LYS A 81 17.46 -19.48 -6.88
C LYS A 81 18.22 -19.29 -5.57
N SER A 82 17.53 -19.13 -4.45
CA SER A 82 18.13 -19.00 -3.11
C SER A 82 18.86 -20.28 -2.67
N LEU A 83 18.37 -21.45 -3.10
CA LEU A 83 18.97 -22.76 -2.82
C LEU A 83 20.00 -23.20 -3.86
N GLY A 84 20.27 -22.41 -4.92
CA GLY A 84 21.15 -22.79 -6.02
C GLY A 84 20.65 -24.00 -6.82
N ILE A 85 19.33 -24.20 -6.90
CA ILE A 85 18.68 -25.23 -7.71
C ILE A 85 18.42 -24.68 -9.11
N ASN A 86 18.80 -25.43 -10.15
CA ASN A 86 18.47 -25.07 -11.53
C ASN A 86 16.97 -25.31 -11.81
N PHE A 87 16.25 -24.24 -12.16
CA PHE A 87 14.81 -24.23 -12.44
C PHE A 87 14.49 -24.20 -13.95
N ALA A 88 15.47 -23.99 -14.83
CA ALA A 88 15.25 -23.91 -16.28
C ALA A 88 14.84 -25.26 -16.87
N GLY A 89 13.70 -25.29 -17.59
CA GLY A 89 13.18 -26.49 -18.23
C GLY A 89 12.48 -27.49 -17.30
N LYS A 90 12.31 -27.15 -16.01
CA LYS A 90 11.55 -27.95 -15.05
C LYS A 90 10.09 -27.52 -15.01
N THR A 91 9.20 -28.48 -14.81
CA THR A 91 7.80 -28.21 -14.50
C THR A 91 7.66 -27.71 -13.06
N THR A 92 6.53 -27.08 -12.74
CA THR A 92 6.24 -26.57 -11.39
C THR A 92 6.29 -27.68 -10.34
N ASP A 93 5.77 -28.86 -10.67
CA ASP A 93 5.71 -30.01 -9.77
C ASP A 93 7.10 -30.61 -9.50
N GLU A 94 7.93 -30.77 -10.54
CA GLU A 94 9.31 -31.22 -10.38
C GLU A 94 10.15 -30.23 -9.57
N LEU A 95 9.94 -28.93 -9.79
CA LEU A 95 10.67 -27.90 -9.05
C LEU A 95 10.30 -27.93 -7.56
N ARG A 96 9.02 -28.13 -7.25
CA ARG A 96 8.51 -28.30 -5.90
C ARG A 96 9.12 -29.52 -5.20
N GLU A 97 9.18 -30.65 -5.90
CA GLU A 97 9.76 -31.89 -5.36
C GLU A 97 11.23 -31.68 -4.98
N ILE A 98 12.03 -31.11 -5.89
CA ILE A 98 13.47 -30.86 -5.66
C ILE A 98 13.69 -29.89 -4.49
N ILE A 99 12.90 -28.81 -4.42
CA ILE A 99 12.97 -27.85 -3.30
C ILE A 99 12.62 -28.54 -1.98
N SER A 100 11.54 -29.32 -1.96
CA SER A 100 11.07 -30.00 -0.74
C SER A 100 12.05 -31.07 -0.23
N SER A 101 12.72 -31.77 -1.15
CA SER A 101 13.76 -32.74 -0.86
C SER A 101 15.00 -32.07 -0.25
N LYS A 102 15.35 -30.87 -0.73
CA LYS A 102 16.51 -30.11 -0.25
C LYS A 102 16.27 -29.37 1.08
N ILE A 103 15.04 -28.95 1.37
CA ILE A 103 14.66 -28.26 2.62
C ILE A 103 14.28 -29.23 3.75
N GLY A 104 13.72 -30.41 3.43
CA GLY A 104 13.25 -31.39 4.41
C GLY A 104 11.85 -31.08 4.97
N LYS A 105 10.82 -31.70 4.38
CA LYS A 105 9.37 -31.68 4.72
C LYS A 105 8.61 -30.34 4.50
N PRO A 106 7.29 -30.40 4.17
CA PRO A 106 6.73 -29.69 3.02
C PRO A 106 6.18 -28.27 3.29
N ILE A 107 6.30 -27.43 2.27
CA ILE A 107 5.41 -26.28 2.03
C ILE A 107 4.10 -26.89 1.51
N GLU A 108 3.07 -27.00 2.33
CA GLU A 108 1.72 -27.38 1.86
C GLU A 108 1.04 -26.15 1.23
N PRO A 109 0.44 -26.27 0.04
CA PRO A 109 -0.36 -25.19 -0.52
C PRO A 109 -1.73 -25.22 0.18
N LYS A 110 -2.09 -24.12 0.87
CA LYS A 110 -3.48 -23.93 1.29
C LYS A 110 -4.33 -23.89 0.02
N LYS A 111 -5.16 -24.92 -0.20
CA LYS A 111 -6.19 -24.91 -1.23
C LYS A 111 -7.08 -23.71 -0.97
N GLU A 112 -6.93 -22.70 -1.80
CA GLU A 112 -7.89 -21.60 -1.89
C GLU A 112 -9.15 -22.21 -2.49
N THR A 113 -10.06 -22.63 -1.61
CA THR A 113 -11.42 -22.99 -1.97
C THR A 113 -12.07 -21.74 -2.54
N GLU A 114 -12.06 -21.68 -3.87
CA GLU A 114 -13.16 -21.24 -4.71
C GLU A 114 -14.48 -21.24 -3.91
N LYS A 115 -14.91 -20.06 -3.48
CA LYS A 115 -16.32 -19.78 -3.19
C LYS A 115 -16.81 -18.84 -4.28
N THR A 116 -17.24 -19.46 -5.36
CA THR A 116 -18.37 -18.99 -6.13
C THR A 116 -19.60 -19.10 -5.24
N GLU A 117 -20.17 -17.96 -4.85
CA GLU A 117 -21.61 -17.75 -4.65
C GLU A 117 -21.87 -16.24 -4.55
#